data_AF-A0A0Q8PVZ7-F1
#
_entry.id   AF-A0A0Q8PVZ7-F1
#
_cell.length_a   1.000
_cell.length_b   1.000
_cell.length_c   1.000
_cell.angle_alpha   90.00
_cell.angle_beta   90.00
_cell.angle_gamma   90.00
#
_symmetry.space_group_name_H-M   'P 1'
#
loop_
_entity.id
_entity.type
_entity.pdbx_description
1 polymer ?
#
loop_
_entity_poly.entity_id
_entity_poly.type
_entity_poly.pdbx_seq_one_letter_code
_entity_poly.pdbx_strand_id
1 'polypeptide(L)'
;MALVRRSSPLTFVDVAHTGGTFGDLYELIRDWVAEDRAPWSVARTKVRFVGVTSRKKTSPNTVRWAQQQLWTSELPARSVLSVSLEPQVWSYFGDHQVKLTRSWAPSWWLAEQGGPGRDERTRTALAEAVAIVAYGRGRDGRQRIANAMAGEPALAESWLRRLRSALLSS
;
A
#
# COMPACT_ATOMS: atom_id res chain seq x y z
N MET A 1 -12.35 11.85 16.78
CA MET A 1 -11.71 11.14 15.65
C MET A 1 -12.55 10.04 14.97
N ALA A 2 -12.66 10.07 13.63
CA ALA A 2 -13.35 9.06 12.82
C ALA A 2 -12.62 7.69 12.75
N LEU A 3 -11.29 7.68 12.81
CA LEU A 3 -10.45 6.47 12.70
C LEU A 3 -10.79 5.41 13.77
N VAL A 4 -10.93 5.85 15.03
CA VAL A 4 -11.22 4.96 16.17
C VAL A 4 -12.58 4.27 16.04
N ARG A 5 -13.55 4.96 15.42
CA ARG A 5 -14.93 4.45 15.24
C ARG A 5 -15.07 3.51 14.04
N ARG A 6 -14.03 3.35 13.21
CA ARG A 6 -14.11 2.49 12.03
C ARG A 6 -14.29 1.02 12.42
N SER A 7 -15.20 0.34 11.73
CA SER A 7 -15.37 -1.11 11.81
C SER A 7 -14.12 -1.85 11.34
N SER A 8 -13.50 -1.36 10.26
CA SER A 8 -12.31 -1.96 9.65
C SER A 8 -11.09 -1.03 9.68
N PRO A 9 -9.88 -1.57 9.87
CA PRO A 9 -8.65 -0.78 9.78
C PRO A 9 -8.51 -0.07 8.43
N LEU A 10 -7.92 1.11 8.46
CA LEU A 10 -7.44 1.82 7.28
C LEU A 10 -6.06 1.27 6.91
N THR A 11 -5.89 0.88 5.65
CA THR A 11 -4.63 0.34 5.13
C THR A 11 -4.03 1.31 4.13
N PHE A 12 -2.83 1.80 4.42
CA PHE A 12 -2.00 2.56 3.50
C PHE A 12 -1.12 1.60 2.71
N VAL A 13 -1.08 1.78 1.39
CA VAL A 13 -0.33 0.92 0.48
C VAL A 13 0.50 1.82 -0.42
N ASP A 14 1.80 1.56 -0.53
CA ASP A 14 2.71 2.35 -1.35
C ASP A 14 3.84 1.49 -1.92
N VAL A 15 4.38 1.90 -3.09
CA VAL A 15 5.58 1.34 -3.68
C VAL A 15 6.78 1.91 -2.92
N ALA A 16 7.25 1.15 -1.93
CA ALA A 16 8.21 1.62 -0.95
C ALA A 16 9.65 1.26 -1.34
N HIS A 17 10.47 2.27 -1.59
CA HIS A 17 11.94 2.12 -1.62
C HIS A 17 12.53 2.16 -0.20
N THR A 18 12.02 3.08 0.63
CA THR A 18 12.31 3.21 2.07
C THR A 18 10.99 3.38 2.85
N GLY A 19 11.05 3.39 4.18
CA GLY A 19 9.89 3.59 5.04
C GLY A 19 9.56 5.05 5.40
N GLY A 20 10.24 6.04 4.79
CA GLY A 20 10.17 7.45 5.19
C GLY A 20 8.77 8.05 5.09
N THR A 21 8.12 7.97 3.92
CA THR A 21 6.76 8.50 3.71
C THR A 21 5.74 7.91 4.68
N PHE A 22 5.87 6.62 5.00
CA PHE A 22 5.01 5.98 6.00
C PHE A 22 5.32 6.45 7.43
N GLY A 23 6.57 6.80 7.73
CA GLY A 23 6.94 7.45 9.00
C GLY A 23 6.29 8.82 9.15
N ASP A 24 6.43 9.70 8.15
CA ASP A 24 5.81 11.02 8.19
C ASP A 24 4.27 10.93 8.36
N LEU A 25 3.64 9.99 7.65
CA LEU A 25 2.21 9.75 7.76
C LEU A 25 1.83 9.17 9.13
N TYR A 26 2.66 8.29 9.69
CA TYR A 26 2.46 7.75 11.03
C TYR A 26 2.50 8.86 12.08
N GLU A 27 3.48 9.76 12.01
CA GLU A 27 3.64 10.89 12.93
C GLU A 27 2.43 11.83 12.84
N LEU A 28 1.99 12.18 11.62
CA LEU A 28 0.78 12.98 11.42
C LEU A 28 -0.47 12.33 12.05
N ILE A 29 -0.66 11.02 11.87
CA ILE A 29 -1.77 10.29 12.49
C ILE A 29 -1.64 10.30 14.01
N ARG A 30 -0.41 10.16 14.53
CA ARG A 30 -0.13 10.14 15.97
C ARG A 30 -0.48 11.48 16.61
N ASP A 31 -0.14 12.57 15.94
CA ASP A 31 -0.42 13.94 16.36
C ASP A 31 -1.93 14.21 16.37
N TRP A 32 -2.64 13.89 15.29
CA TRP A 32 -4.10 14.04 15.27
C TRP A 32 -4.81 13.22 16.33
N VAL A 33 -4.35 12.00 16.62
CA VAL A 33 -4.92 11.19 17.72
C VAL A 33 -4.69 11.86 19.07
N ALA A 34 -3.53 12.47 19.29
CA ALA A 34 -3.21 13.19 20.51
C ALA A 34 -4.04 14.47 20.66
N GLU A 35 -4.18 15.26 19.59
CA GLU A 35 -5.03 16.46 19.53
C GLU A 35 -6.49 16.14 19.85
N ASP A 36 -7.03 15.08 19.24
CA ASP A 36 -8.40 14.59 19.48
C ASP A 36 -8.59 13.89 20.83
N ARG A 37 -7.52 13.76 21.64
CA ARG A 37 -7.48 13.01 22.91
C ARG A 37 -8.03 11.58 22.78
N ALA A 38 -7.84 10.98 21.61
CA ALA A 38 -8.29 9.63 21.35
C ALA A 38 -7.29 8.59 21.92
N PRO A 39 -7.76 7.42 22.40
CA PRO A 39 -6.84 6.41 22.95
C PRO A 39 -5.93 5.82 21.87
N TRP A 40 -4.62 6.06 21.97
CA TRP A 40 -3.64 5.52 21.03
C TRP A 40 -3.66 4.00 20.97
N SER A 41 -3.88 3.33 22.11
CA SER A 41 -4.01 1.88 22.21
C SER A 41 -5.09 1.30 21.29
N VAL A 42 -6.15 2.07 21.02
CA VAL A 42 -7.22 1.70 20.08
C VAL A 42 -6.85 2.15 18.67
N ALA A 43 -6.43 3.40 18.48
CA ALA A 43 -6.12 3.96 17.16
C ALA A 43 -5.04 3.15 16.41
N ARG A 44 -3.98 2.69 17.09
CA ARG A 44 -2.91 1.88 16.49
C ARG A 44 -3.38 0.55 15.91
N THR A 45 -4.51 0.03 16.38
CA THR A 45 -5.11 -1.21 15.84
C THR A 45 -5.93 -0.97 14.57
N LYS A 46 -6.23 0.30 14.27
CA LYS A 46 -7.04 0.76 13.15
C LYS A 46 -6.21 1.25 11.96
N VAL A 47 -4.89 1.19 12.03
CA VAL A 47 -3.99 1.55 10.92
C VAL A 47 -3.14 0.35 10.52
N ARG A 48 -2.88 0.26 9.22
CA ARG A 48 -2.00 -0.73 8.60
C ARG A 48 -1.19 -0.06 7.49
N PHE A 49 0.02 -0.55 7.27
CA PHE A 49 0.97 -0.11 6.27
C PHE A 49 1.45 -1.32 5.49
N VAL A 50 1.30 -1.28 4.17
CA VAL A 50 1.75 -2.32 3.26
C VAL A 50 2.73 -1.70 2.28
N GLY A 51 4.01 -2.04 2.44
CA GLY A 51 5.05 -1.65 1.50
C GLY A 51 5.13 -2.64 0.35
N VAL A 52 4.92 -2.17 -0.88
CA VAL A 52 5.20 -2.93 -2.10
C VAL A 52 6.68 -2.74 -2.43
N THR A 53 7.49 -3.78 -2.24
CA THR A 53 8.96 -3.72 -2.31
C THR A 53 9.53 -4.52 -3.46
N SER A 54 10.72 -4.18 -3.94
CA SER A 54 11.46 -5.02 -4.88
C SER A 54 11.87 -6.35 -4.23
N ARG A 55 11.60 -7.47 -4.90
CA ARG A 55 11.98 -8.81 -4.44
C ARG A 55 13.50 -8.95 -4.43
N LYS A 56 14.07 -9.06 -3.23
CA LYS A 56 15.46 -9.44 -3.01
C LYS A 56 15.57 -10.96 -2.83
N LYS A 57 16.78 -11.52 -2.95
CA LYS A 57 17.04 -12.90 -2.55
C LYS A 57 16.55 -13.11 -1.10
N THR A 58 15.85 -14.20 -0.85
CA THR A 58 15.43 -14.57 0.51
C THR A 58 16.67 -14.95 1.31
N SER A 59 17.03 -14.10 2.28
CA SER A 59 18.11 -14.35 3.23
C SER A 59 17.67 -13.84 4.60
N PRO A 60 18.07 -14.48 5.71
CA PRO A 60 17.84 -13.95 7.04
C PRO A 60 18.42 -12.53 7.23
N ASN A 61 19.37 -12.11 6.38
CA ASN A 61 19.98 -10.78 6.40
C ASN A 61 19.29 -9.78 5.45
N THR A 62 18.17 -10.16 4.81
CA THR A 62 17.46 -9.25 3.90
C THR A 62 16.74 -8.17 4.69
N VAL A 63 17.32 -6.96 4.67
CA VAL A 63 16.76 -5.76 5.28
C VAL A 63 15.37 -5.46 4.70
N ARG A 64 14.36 -5.51 5.56
CA ARG A 64 12.99 -5.07 5.24
C ARG A 64 12.85 -3.58 5.53
N TRP A 65 12.10 -2.87 4.71
CA TRP A 65 11.88 -1.43 4.86
C TRP A 65 11.42 -1.04 6.29
N ALA A 66 10.57 -1.88 6.90
CA ALA A 66 10.06 -1.67 8.24
C ALA A 66 11.11 -1.86 9.35
N GLN A 67 12.11 -2.72 9.16
CA GLN A 67 13.15 -3.00 10.17
C GLN A 67 14.06 -1.80 10.44
N GLN A 68 14.08 -0.83 9.53
CA GLN A 68 14.87 0.40 9.70
C GLN A 68 14.06 1.55 10.31
N GLN A 69 12.84 1.30 10.78
CA GLN A 69 11.90 2.34 11.18
C GLN A 69 11.36 2.09 12.58
N LEU A 70 11.79 2.91 13.55
CA LEU A 70 11.45 2.73 14.97
C LEU A 70 9.95 2.76 15.25
N TRP A 71 9.20 3.62 14.55
CA TRP A 71 7.75 3.78 14.71
C TRP A 71 6.97 2.48 14.44
N THR A 72 7.51 1.57 13.62
CA THR A 72 6.84 0.30 13.31
C THR A 72 6.68 -0.59 14.53
N SER A 73 7.53 -0.44 15.54
CA SER A 73 7.48 -1.18 16.81
C SER A 73 6.30 -0.78 17.70
N GLU A 74 5.72 0.40 17.50
CA GLU A 74 4.55 0.85 18.24
C GLU A 74 3.24 0.22 17.74
N LEU A 75 3.26 -0.34 16.54
CA LEU A 75 2.13 -0.98 15.89
C LEU A 75 2.10 -2.49 16.14
N PRO A 76 0.91 -3.13 16.09
CA PRO A 76 0.83 -4.58 16.06
C PRO A 76 1.65 -5.14 14.89
N ALA A 77 2.34 -6.27 15.08
CA ALA A 77 3.19 -6.88 14.04
C ALA A 77 2.46 -7.14 12.71
N ARG A 78 1.15 -7.45 12.77
CA ARG A 78 0.29 -7.65 11.59
C ARG A 78 -0.09 -6.36 10.84
N SER A 79 0.22 -5.20 11.40
CA SER A 79 -0.12 -3.90 10.81
C SER A 79 0.96 -3.37 9.88
N VAL A 80 2.15 -3.97 9.85
CA VAL A 80 3.24 -3.55 8.97
C VAL A 80 3.67 -4.74 8.13
N LEU A 81 3.29 -4.73 6.85
CA LEU A 81 3.49 -5.85 5.93
C LEU A 81 4.31 -5.42 4.72
N SER A 82 4.97 -6.39 4.11
CA SER A 82 5.66 -6.22 2.83
C SER A 82 5.07 -7.18 1.81
N VAL A 83 4.82 -6.68 0.61
CA VAL A 83 4.51 -7.48 -0.58
C VAL A 83 5.60 -7.25 -1.59
N SER A 84 6.24 -8.31 -2.08
CA SER A 84 7.36 -8.17 -3.01
C SER A 84 6.93 -8.36 -4.47
N LEU A 85 7.33 -7.42 -5.33
CA LEU A 85 7.21 -7.55 -6.79
C LEU A 85 8.54 -7.99 -7.41
N GLU A 86 8.48 -8.57 -8.60
CA GLU A 86 9.68 -8.79 -9.42
C GLU A 86 10.41 -7.44 -9.62
N PRO A 87 11.77 -7.39 -9.56
CA PRO A 87 12.52 -6.14 -9.56
C PRO A 87 12.23 -5.19 -10.72
N GLN A 88 12.07 -5.68 -11.94
CA GLN A 88 11.78 -4.84 -13.11
C GLN A 88 10.36 -4.27 -13.03
N VAL A 89 9.38 -5.07 -12.60
CA VAL A 89 8.01 -4.60 -12.36
C VAL A 89 7.99 -3.54 -11.25
N TRP A 90 8.73 -3.78 -10.16
CA TRP A 90 8.85 -2.79 -9.09
C TRP A 90 9.48 -1.49 -9.58
N SER A 91 10.59 -1.57 -10.34
CA SER A 91 11.29 -0.39 -10.87
C SER A 91 10.47 0.34 -11.91
N TYR A 92 9.62 -0.36 -12.67
CA TYR A 92 8.66 0.30 -13.54
C TYR A 92 7.75 1.24 -12.74
N PHE A 93 7.07 0.73 -11.72
CA PHE A 93 6.17 1.56 -10.91
C PHE A 93 6.91 2.59 -10.04
N GLY A 94 8.11 2.26 -9.55
CA GLY A 94 8.92 3.14 -8.71
C GLY A 94 9.50 4.31 -9.50
N ASP A 95 10.21 4.00 -10.58
CA ASP A 95 11.18 4.89 -11.22
C ASP A 95 10.75 5.38 -12.61
N HIS A 96 9.99 4.58 -13.36
CA HIS A 96 9.76 4.83 -14.81
C HIS A 96 8.33 5.27 -15.14
N GLN A 97 7.33 4.79 -14.41
CA GLN A 97 5.95 5.18 -14.63
C GLN A 97 5.80 6.67 -14.35
N VAL A 98 5.32 7.40 -15.36
CA VAL A 98 5.06 8.83 -15.26
C VAL A 98 4.03 9.06 -14.14
N LYS A 99 4.41 9.85 -13.14
CA LYS A 99 3.56 10.16 -12.00
C LYS A 99 2.49 11.18 -12.39
N LEU A 100 1.26 10.95 -11.96
CA LEU A 100 0.12 11.84 -12.25
C LEU A 100 0.22 13.18 -11.51
N THR A 101 0.91 13.16 -10.38
CA THR A 101 1.15 14.31 -9.52
C THR A 101 2.64 14.41 -9.23
N ARG A 102 3.10 15.64 -8.98
CA ARG A 102 4.44 15.87 -8.44
C ARG A 102 4.61 15.09 -7.14
N SER A 103 5.86 14.72 -6.82
CA SER A 103 6.22 14.20 -5.50
C SER A 103 5.66 15.12 -4.41
N TRP A 104 4.85 14.53 -3.53
CA TRP A 104 4.05 15.25 -2.55
C TRP A 104 4.73 15.23 -1.17
N ALA A 105 5.85 15.95 -1.07
CA ALA A 105 6.62 16.03 0.18
C ALA A 105 5.85 16.80 1.27
N PRO A 106 6.13 16.57 2.57
CA PRO A 106 5.40 17.20 3.68
C PRO A 106 5.25 18.71 3.59
N SER A 107 6.27 19.42 3.08
CA SER A 107 6.24 20.87 2.87
C SER A 107 5.18 21.36 1.88
N TRP A 108 4.63 20.47 1.06
CA TRP A 108 3.60 20.79 0.07
C TRP A 108 2.19 20.42 0.53
N TRP A 109 2.02 19.70 1.64
CA TRP A 109 0.72 19.16 2.05
C TRP A 109 -0.37 20.21 2.29
N LEU A 110 0.02 21.44 2.64
CA LEU A 110 -0.89 22.57 2.87
C LEU A 110 -0.92 23.57 1.71
N ALA A 111 -0.15 23.33 0.63
CA ALA A 111 -0.11 24.24 -0.51
C ALA A 111 -1.37 24.09 -1.39
N GLU A 112 -1.86 25.21 -1.92
CA GLU A 112 -2.96 25.20 -2.90
C GLU A 112 -2.44 24.70 -4.26
N GLN A 113 -3.11 23.70 -4.84
CA GLN A 113 -2.64 23.01 -6.05
C GLN A 113 -3.61 23.10 -7.22
N GLY A 114 -3.05 23.30 -8.42
CA GLY A 114 -3.79 23.32 -9.69
C GLY A 114 -4.28 21.95 -10.21
N GLY A 115 -4.18 20.89 -9.40
CA GLY A 115 -4.54 19.52 -9.78
C GLY A 115 -3.46 18.76 -10.56
N PRO A 116 -3.77 17.57 -11.10
CA PRO A 116 -2.83 16.77 -11.88
C PRO A 116 -2.45 17.47 -13.19
N GLY A 117 -1.27 17.14 -13.72
CA GLY A 117 -0.85 17.59 -15.05
C GLY A 117 -1.88 17.19 -16.12
N ARG A 118 -2.05 18.04 -17.14
CA ARG A 118 -2.97 17.76 -18.27
C ARG A 118 -2.25 17.55 -19.60
N ASP A 119 -0.92 17.49 -19.57
CA ASP A 119 -0.10 17.18 -20.73
C ASP A 119 -0.30 15.74 -21.24
N GLU A 120 0.18 15.45 -22.44
CA GLU A 120 -0.01 14.15 -23.08
C GLU A 120 0.62 12.98 -22.30
N ARG A 121 1.76 13.20 -21.64
CA ARG A 121 2.42 12.15 -20.85
C ARG A 121 1.59 11.83 -19.61
N THR A 122 1.08 12.85 -18.92
CA THR A 122 0.20 12.66 -17.77
C THR A 122 -1.13 11.99 -18.16
N ARG A 123 -1.71 12.35 -19.31
CA ARG A 123 -2.92 11.69 -19.82
C ARG A 123 -2.68 10.23 -20.20
N THR A 124 -1.54 9.92 -20.81
CA THR A 124 -1.15 8.53 -21.14
C THR A 124 -0.99 7.70 -19.87
N ALA A 125 -0.29 8.23 -18.87
CA ALA A 125 -0.10 7.57 -17.58
C ALA A 125 -1.42 7.34 -16.84
N LEU A 126 -2.33 8.31 -16.90
CA LEU A 126 -3.67 8.16 -16.32
C LEU A 126 -4.45 7.05 -17.02
N ALA A 127 -4.41 7.02 -18.36
CA ALA A 127 -5.07 5.98 -19.15
C ALA A 127 -4.54 4.59 -18.79
N GLU A 128 -3.22 4.44 -18.63
CA GLU A 128 -2.61 3.18 -18.19
C GLU A 128 -3.07 2.78 -16.78
N ALA A 129 -3.03 3.71 -15.81
CA ALA A 129 -3.48 3.44 -14.44
C ALA A 129 -4.96 3.01 -14.42
N VAL A 130 -5.81 3.69 -15.18
CA VAL A 130 -7.22 3.33 -15.35
C VAL A 130 -7.36 1.94 -15.97
N ALA A 131 -6.59 1.63 -17.02
CA ALA A 131 -6.62 0.32 -17.67
C ALA A 131 -6.21 -0.82 -16.73
N ILE A 132 -5.16 -0.63 -15.91
CA ILE A 132 -4.71 -1.61 -14.91
C ILE A 132 -5.81 -1.85 -13.87
N VAL A 133 -6.43 -0.78 -13.35
CA VAL A 133 -7.52 -0.90 -12.36
C VAL A 133 -8.74 -1.57 -12.97
N ALA A 134 -9.12 -1.18 -14.20
CA ALA A 134 -10.24 -1.78 -14.91
C ALA A 134 -10.00 -3.27 -15.15
N TYR A 135 -8.80 -3.65 -15.61
CA TYR A 135 -8.43 -5.05 -15.80
C TYR A 135 -8.51 -5.85 -14.51
N GLY A 136 -7.91 -5.36 -13.41
CA GLY A 136 -7.89 -6.05 -12.13
C GLY A 136 -9.27 -6.17 -11.46
N ARG A 137 -10.20 -5.26 -11.78
CA ARG A 137 -11.61 -5.33 -11.35
C ARG A 137 -12.48 -6.16 -12.28
N GLY A 138 -12.07 -6.32 -13.54
CA GLY A 138 -12.76 -7.13 -14.53
C GLY A 138 -12.67 -8.62 -14.24
N ARG A 139 -13.61 -9.37 -14.82
CA ARG A 139 -13.70 -10.83 -14.66
C ARG A 139 -12.39 -11.53 -15.04
N ASP A 140 -11.80 -11.14 -16.17
CA ASP A 140 -10.59 -11.80 -16.68
C ASP A 140 -9.38 -11.58 -15.77
N GLY A 141 -9.17 -10.35 -15.29
CA GLY A 141 -8.10 -10.05 -14.35
C GLY A 141 -8.28 -10.77 -13.02
N ARG A 142 -9.51 -10.76 -12.48
CA ARG A 142 -9.86 -11.51 -11.25
C ARG A 142 -9.63 -13.01 -11.41
N GLN A 143 -10.04 -13.59 -12.53
CA GLN A 143 -9.82 -15.01 -12.83
C GLN A 143 -8.32 -15.31 -12.92
N ARG A 144 -7.54 -14.45 -13.56
CA ARG A 144 -6.10 -14.62 -13.68
C ARG A 144 -5.39 -14.57 -12.33
N ILE A 145 -5.79 -13.65 -11.44
CA ILE A 145 -5.29 -13.59 -10.06
C ILE A 145 -5.68 -14.86 -9.29
N ALA A 146 -6.95 -15.27 -9.38
CA ALA A 146 -7.45 -16.48 -8.71
C ALA A 146 -6.74 -17.76 -9.18
N ASN A 147 -6.36 -17.82 -10.46
CA ASN A 147 -5.59 -18.92 -11.03
C ASN A 147 -4.14 -18.88 -10.57
N ALA A 148 -3.50 -17.71 -10.51
CA ALA A 148 -2.15 -17.56 -9.97
C ALA A 148 -2.08 -18.02 -8.50
N MET A 149 -3.11 -17.73 -7.70
CA MET A 149 -3.23 -18.21 -6.31
C MET A 149 -3.34 -19.73 -6.19
N ALA A 150 -3.80 -20.43 -7.23
CA ALA A 150 -4.00 -21.88 -7.16
C ALA A 150 -2.67 -22.65 -7.09
N GLY A 151 -1.57 -22.05 -7.55
CA GLY A 151 -0.22 -22.63 -7.47
C GLY A 151 0.51 -22.38 -6.15
N GLU A 152 -0.06 -21.58 -5.24
CA GLU A 152 0.60 -21.20 -3.99
C GLU A 152 0.38 -22.24 -2.88
N PRO A 153 1.42 -22.66 -2.14
CA PRO A 153 1.29 -23.61 -1.03
C PRO A 153 0.28 -23.16 0.05
N ALA A 154 0.13 -21.84 0.21
CA ALA A 154 -0.82 -21.22 1.13
C ALA A 154 -2.29 -21.52 0.78
N LEU A 155 -2.60 -22.15 -0.36
CA LEU A 155 -3.97 -22.55 -0.71
C LEU A 155 -4.52 -23.66 0.21
N ALA A 156 -3.65 -24.37 0.93
CA ALA A 156 -4.07 -25.26 2.01
C ALA A 156 -4.85 -24.49 3.11
N GLU A 157 -4.52 -23.20 3.30
CA GLU A 157 -5.12 -22.37 4.32
C GLU A 157 -6.54 -21.91 3.95
N SER A 158 -7.42 -21.91 4.95
CA SER A 158 -8.82 -21.54 4.75
C SER A 158 -9.00 -20.07 4.32
N TRP A 159 -8.09 -19.18 4.72
CA TRP A 159 -8.16 -17.77 4.38
C TRP A 159 -7.87 -17.51 2.89
N LEU A 160 -6.91 -18.21 2.28
CA LEU A 160 -6.58 -18.03 0.87
C LEU A 160 -7.68 -18.61 -0.03
N ARG A 161 -8.26 -19.74 0.37
CA ARG A 161 -9.44 -20.30 -0.31
C ARG A 161 -10.62 -19.33 -0.31
N ARG A 162 -10.94 -18.73 0.84
CA ARG A 162 -12.00 -17.70 0.93
C ARG A 162 -11.72 -16.48 0.04
N LEU A 163 -10.47 -16.00 0.02
CA LEU A 163 -10.07 -14.88 -0.82
C LEU A 163 -10.22 -15.21 -2.31
N ARG A 164 -9.77 -16.40 -2.73
CA ARG A 164 -9.92 -16.89 -4.10
C ARG A 164 -11.40 -16.98 -4.49
N SER A 165 -12.25 -17.54 -3.64
CA SER A 165 -13.70 -17.58 -3.89
C SER A 165 -14.31 -16.20 -4.05
N ALA A 166 -13.93 -15.25 -3.19
CA ALA A 166 -14.41 -13.87 -3.25
C ALA A 166 -14.02 -13.15 -4.56
N LEU A 167 -12.86 -13.48 -5.14
CA LEU A 167 -12.45 -12.95 -6.45
C LEU A 167 -13.29 -13.50 -7.60
N LEU A 168 -13.81 -14.72 -7.48
CA LEU A 168 -14.57 -15.41 -8.53
C LEU A 168 -16.07 -15.15 -8.46
N SER A 169 -16.58 -14.72 -7.30
CA SER A 169 -18.02 -14.54 -7.04
C SER A 169 -18.57 -13.15 -7.38
N SER A 170 -17.75 -12.27 -7.96
CA SER A 170 -18.03 -10.84 -8.12
C SER A 170 -17.63 -10.31 -9.49
#